data_AF-A0A2V6L416-F1
#
_entry.id   AF-A0A2V6L416-F1
#
_cell.length_a   1.000
_cell.length_b   1.000
_cell.length_c   1.000
_cell.angle_alpha   90.00
_cell.angle_beta   90.00
_cell.angle_gamma   90.00
#
_symmetry.space_group_name_H-M   'P 1'
#
loop_
_entity.id
_entity.type
_entity.pdbx_description
1 polymer ?
#
loop_
_entity_poly.entity_id
_entity_poly.type
_entity_poly.pdbx_seq_one_letter_code
_entity_poly.pdbx_strand_id
1 'polypeptide(L)'
;MQSRHLSYSTLVIVCLLLAAPLRAQDNLLNDPDLKEMLKEAEKMQKEAGELQKQNPTSPDRKKKLAEMEAQAREEEARQEREEKHEKEKLQAALKTQLEAPGLISLPDWTPTTPQFKANGAPTKKIVDNEVRIVQTGVSSLTPKELADGWEAAAVAAKNLNHGRNNIEVNGKLTTIMFLSTRTDPVQEAKLEASREPGGKITQIEISSPLPKPDIGSE
;
A
#
# COMPACT_ATOMS: atom_id res chain seq x y z
N MET A 1 22.85 -34.05 -22.25
CA MET A 1 22.23 -32.74 -22.51
C MET A 1 20.96 -32.64 -21.68
N GLN A 2 20.85 -31.57 -20.92
CA GLN A 2 19.92 -31.41 -19.81
C GLN A 2 18.47 -31.20 -20.28
N SER A 3 17.55 -31.80 -19.52
CA SER A 3 16.11 -31.54 -19.53
C SER A 3 15.82 -30.04 -19.38
N ARG A 4 15.13 -29.44 -20.36
CA ARG A 4 14.72 -28.02 -20.36
C ARG A 4 13.23 -27.79 -20.63
N HIS A 5 12.40 -28.83 -20.58
CA HIS A 5 10.96 -28.70 -20.86
C HIS A 5 10.05 -28.97 -19.66
N LEU A 6 10.60 -29.18 -18.47
CA LEU A 6 9.83 -29.46 -17.25
C LEU A 6 9.76 -28.28 -16.28
N SER A 7 9.83 -27.04 -16.77
CA SER A 7 9.94 -25.86 -15.88
C SER A 7 8.93 -24.73 -16.16
N TYR A 8 8.02 -24.88 -17.13
CA TYR A 8 7.04 -23.83 -17.43
C TYR A 8 5.60 -24.14 -17.00
N SER A 9 5.25 -25.42 -16.77
CA SER A 9 3.88 -25.79 -16.37
C SER A 9 3.62 -25.69 -14.85
N THR A 10 4.67 -25.54 -14.04
CA THR A 10 4.53 -25.32 -12.58
C THR A 10 4.52 -23.85 -12.18
N LEU A 11 4.81 -22.91 -13.09
CA LEU A 11 4.93 -21.49 -12.71
C LEU A 11 3.60 -20.73 -12.65
N VAL A 12 2.57 -21.17 -13.38
CA VAL A 12 1.30 -20.42 -13.47
C VAL A 12 0.34 -20.73 -12.31
N ILE A 13 0.40 -21.95 -11.76
CA ILE A 13 -0.51 -22.38 -10.67
C ILE A 13 -0.06 -21.83 -9.31
N VAL A 14 1.23 -21.49 -9.14
CA VAL A 14 1.75 -20.94 -7.87
C VAL A 14 1.46 -19.44 -7.74
N CYS A 15 1.30 -18.69 -8.84
CA CYS A 15 1.06 -17.25 -8.76
C CYS A 15 -0.38 -16.88 -8.33
N LEU A 16 -1.37 -17.74 -8.54
CA LEU A 16 -2.76 -17.49 -8.10
C LEU A 16 -3.03 -17.87 -6.64
N LEU A 17 -2.15 -18.62 -5.99
CA LEU A 17 -2.31 -19.05 -4.60
C LEU A 17 -1.67 -18.11 -3.57
N LEU A 18 -0.95 -17.05 -4.00
CA LEU A 18 -0.17 -16.18 -3.11
C LEU A 18 -0.77 -14.79 -2.87
N ALA A 19 -1.97 -14.49 -3.39
CA ALA A 19 -2.59 -13.17 -3.25
C ALA A 19 -3.59 -13.05 -2.07
N ALA A 20 -3.53 -13.92 -1.06
CA ALA A 20 -4.34 -13.78 0.14
C ALA A 20 -3.47 -13.78 1.40
N PRO A 21 -3.08 -12.62 1.96
CA PRO A 21 -2.80 -12.57 3.38
C PRO A 21 -4.13 -12.67 4.11
N LEU A 22 -4.24 -13.66 4.99
CA LEU A 22 -5.29 -13.74 6.00
C LEU A 22 -5.55 -12.38 6.64
N ARG A 23 -6.80 -11.88 6.59
CA ARG A 23 -7.60 -11.43 7.75
C ARG A 23 -9.10 -11.44 7.38
N ALA A 24 -9.93 -11.87 8.34
CA ALA A 24 -11.39 -12.06 8.30
C ALA A 24 -11.91 -13.27 7.50
N GLN A 25 -11.86 -14.44 8.14
CA GLN A 25 -12.87 -15.48 7.93
C GLN A 25 -14.19 -14.92 8.47
N ASP A 26 -15.06 -14.42 7.59
CA ASP A 26 -16.51 -14.58 7.66
C ASP A 26 -17.11 -14.04 6.35
N ASN A 27 -17.75 -14.94 5.58
CA ASN A 27 -18.62 -14.67 4.42
C ASN A 27 -18.05 -14.33 3.02
N LEU A 28 -16.78 -14.62 2.69
CA LEU A 28 -16.31 -14.47 1.29
C LEU A 28 -17.09 -15.36 0.29
N LEU A 29 -17.50 -16.56 0.70
CA LEU A 29 -18.23 -17.53 -0.13
C LEU A 29 -19.70 -17.17 -0.40
N ASN A 30 -20.22 -16.09 0.19
CA ASN A 30 -21.58 -15.60 -0.04
C ASN A 30 -21.63 -14.33 -0.89
N ASP A 31 -20.48 -13.81 -1.29
CA ASP A 31 -20.38 -12.70 -2.23
C ASP A 31 -20.88 -13.16 -3.62
N PRO A 32 -21.95 -12.54 -4.17
CA PRO A 32 -22.49 -12.90 -5.48
C PRO A 32 -21.43 -12.75 -6.58
N ASP A 33 -20.57 -11.74 -6.50
CA ASP A 33 -19.59 -11.43 -7.54
C ASP A 33 -18.47 -12.49 -7.56
N LEU A 34 -18.04 -12.93 -6.37
CA LEU A 34 -17.05 -14.01 -6.27
C LEU A 34 -17.59 -15.34 -6.82
N LYS A 35 -18.88 -15.64 -6.62
CA LYS A 35 -19.51 -16.83 -7.19
C LYS A 35 -19.58 -16.78 -8.71
N GLU A 36 -19.86 -15.61 -9.28
CA GLU A 36 -19.85 -15.43 -10.73
C GLU A 36 -18.45 -15.61 -11.30
N MET A 37 -17.44 -14.97 -10.70
CA MET A 37 -16.04 -15.14 -11.10
C MET A 37 -15.58 -16.60 -11.05
N LEU A 38 -15.92 -17.35 -10.00
CA LEU A 38 -15.57 -18.76 -9.88
C LEU A 38 -16.24 -19.63 -10.94
N LYS A 39 -17.50 -19.35 -11.24
CA LYS A 39 -18.26 -20.06 -12.29
C LYS A 39 -17.71 -19.76 -13.68
N GLU A 40 -17.30 -18.52 -13.93
CA GLU A 40 -16.64 -18.11 -15.16
C GLU A 40 -15.26 -18.76 -15.32
N ALA A 41 -14.46 -18.81 -14.24
CA ALA A 41 -13.18 -19.51 -14.22
C ALA A 41 -13.32 -21.02 -14.50
N GLU A 42 -14.33 -21.69 -13.91
CA GLU A 42 -14.61 -23.10 -14.18
C GLU A 42 -15.02 -23.33 -15.64
N LYS A 43 -15.83 -22.43 -16.21
CA LYS A 43 -16.24 -22.48 -17.62
C LYS A 43 -15.03 -22.32 -18.55
N MET A 44 -14.17 -21.33 -18.30
CA MET A 44 -12.94 -21.12 -19.07
C MET A 44 -11.99 -22.32 -18.98
N GLN A 45 -11.85 -22.92 -17.79
CA GLN A 45 -11.04 -24.13 -17.60
C GLN A 45 -11.57 -25.32 -18.41
N LYS A 46 -12.89 -25.51 -18.43
CA LYS A 46 -13.54 -26.57 -19.21
C LYS A 46 -13.36 -26.33 -20.71
N GLU A 47 -13.53 -25.09 -21.18
CA GLU A 47 -13.33 -24.71 -22.58
C GLU A 47 -11.87 -24.90 -23.03
N ALA A 48 -10.89 -24.54 -22.19
CA ALA A 48 -9.47 -24.77 -22.45
C ALA A 48 -9.14 -26.28 -22.54
N GLY A 49 -9.73 -27.10 -21.66
CA GLY A 49 -9.58 -28.56 -21.68
C GLY A 49 -10.16 -29.20 -22.95
N GLU A 50 -11.29 -28.72 -23.44
CA GLU A 50 -11.88 -29.18 -24.70
C GLU A 50 -11.07 -28.75 -25.93
N LEU A 51 -10.50 -27.54 -25.93
CA LEU A 51 -9.60 -27.06 -26.98
C LEU A 51 -8.30 -27.89 -27.05
N GLN A 52 -7.81 -28.40 -25.92
CA GLN A 52 -6.62 -29.25 -25.87
C GLN A 52 -6.84 -30.62 -26.53
N LYS A 53 -8.08 -31.14 -26.52
CA LYS A 53 -8.46 -32.41 -27.15
C LYS A 53 -8.60 -32.31 -28.68
N GLN A 54 -8.66 -31.10 -29.24
CA GLN A 54 -8.82 -30.87 -30.68
C GLN A 54 -7.47 -30.86 -31.42
N ASN A 55 -7.46 -31.34 -32.67
CA ASN A 55 -6.26 -31.35 -33.52
C ASN A 55 -5.67 -29.93 -33.65
N PRO A 56 -4.36 -29.71 -33.36
CA PRO A 56 -3.72 -28.39 -33.39
C PRO A 56 -3.83 -27.65 -34.72
N THR A 57 -4.09 -28.36 -35.82
CA THR A 57 -4.20 -27.77 -37.16
C THR A 57 -5.63 -27.46 -37.61
N SER A 58 -6.66 -27.75 -36.80
CA SER A 58 -8.05 -27.53 -37.23
C SER A 58 -8.39 -26.04 -37.34
N PRO A 59 -9.11 -25.60 -38.40
CA PRO A 59 -9.58 -24.22 -38.55
C PRO A 59 -10.44 -23.74 -37.38
N ASP A 60 -11.28 -24.62 -36.83
CA ASP A 60 -12.19 -24.30 -35.71
C ASP A 60 -11.43 -24.00 -34.41
N ARG A 61 -10.36 -24.74 -34.11
CA ARG A 61 -9.51 -24.47 -32.94
C ARG A 61 -8.79 -23.13 -33.09
N LYS A 62 -8.25 -22.84 -34.28
CA LYS A 62 -7.59 -21.55 -34.58
C LYS A 62 -8.55 -20.38 -34.41
N LYS A 63 -9.79 -20.52 -34.89
CA LYS A 63 -10.84 -19.49 -34.75
C LYS A 63 -11.18 -19.25 -33.27
N LYS A 64 -11.41 -20.31 -32.49
CA LYS A 64 -11.70 -20.18 -31.05
C LYS A 64 -10.56 -19.58 -30.24
N LEU A 65 -9.32 -19.93 -30.55
CA LEU A 65 -8.15 -19.35 -29.88
C LEU A 65 -8.05 -17.85 -30.17
N ALA A 66 -8.24 -17.44 -31.43
CA ALA A 66 -8.24 -16.03 -31.82
C ALA A 66 -9.39 -15.24 -31.15
N GLU A 67 -10.55 -15.85 -30.98
CA GLU A 67 -11.69 -15.25 -30.26
C GLU A 67 -11.40 -15.08 -28.76
N MET A 68 -10.82 -16.08 -28.11
CA MET A 68 -10.40 -16.00 -26.71
C MET A 68 -9.29 -14.97 -26.50
N GLU A 69 -8.31 -14.89 -27.40
CA GLU A 69 -7.27 -13.85 -27.36
C GLU A 69 -7.85 -12.45 -27.56
N ALA A 70 -8.86 -12.29 -28.44
CA ALA A 70 -9.53 -11.01 -28.64
C ALA A 70 -10.32 -10.59 -27.39
N GLN A 71 -11.06 -11.52 -26.78
CA GLN A 71 -11.79 -11.28 -25.52
C GLN A 71 -10.84 -10.93 -24.38
N ALA A 72 -9.72 -11.63 -24.23
CA ALA A 72 -8.73 -11.32 -23.20
C ALA A 72 -8.14 -9.91 -23.38
N ARG A 73 -7.86 -9.48 -24.61
CA ARG A 73 -7.39 -8.12 -24.89
C ARG A 73 -8.45 -7.05 -24.64
N GLU A 74 -9.71 -7.35 -24.94
CA GLU A 74 -10.82 -6.44 -24.65
C GLU A 74 -11.02 -6.27 -23.14
N GLU A 75 -10.95 -7.36 -22.39
CA GLU A 75 -11.04 -7.36 -20.92
C GLU A 75 -9.86 -6.62 -20.29
N GLU A 76 -8.63 -6.89 -20.72
CA GLU A 76 -7.43 -6.18 -20.27
C GLU A 76 -7.56 -4.67 -20.56
N ALA A 77 -8.01 -4.29 -21.76
CA ALA A 77 -8.24 -2.89 -22.11
C ALA A 77 -9.36 -2.24 -21.29
N ARG A 78 -10.37 -3.01 -20.85
CA ARG A 78 -11.41 -2.52 -19.94
C ARG A 78 -10.86 -2.29 -18.54
N GLN A 79 -10.15 -3.27 -17.97
CA GLN A 79 -9.50 -3.17 -16.66
C GLN A 79 -8.50 -2.01 -16.61
N GLU A 80 -7.67 -1.84 -17.65
CA GLU A 80 -6.76 -0.70 -17.72
C GLU A 80 -7.49 0.65 -17.71
N ARG A 81 -8.65 0.76 -18.37
CA ARG A 81 -9.47 1.98 -18.36
C ARG A 81 -10.08 2.23 -16.99
N GLU A 82 -10.60 1.20 -16.35
CA GLU A 82 -11.18 1.27 -15.01
C GLU A 82 -10.12 1.67 -13.98
N GLU A 83 -8.97 1.00 -13.97
CA GLU A 83 -7.85 1.37 -13.10
C GLU A 83 -7.38 2.81 -13.32
N LYS A 84 -7.31 3.24 -14.59
CA LYS A 84 -6.94 4.62 -14.92
C LYS A 84 -7.96 5.60 -14.37
N HIS A 85 -9.24 5.32 -14.55
CA HIS A 85 -10.33 6.15 -14.04
C HIS A 85 -10.33 6.24 -12.51
N GLU A 86 -10.13 5.12 -11.81
CA GLU A 86 -10.04 5.09 -10.35
C GLU A 86 -8.80 5.84 -9.83
N LYS A 87 -7.66 5.71 -10.51
CA LYS A 87 -6.46 6.51 -10.21
C LYS A 87 -6.70 8.01 -10.40
N GLU A 88 -7.39 8.41 -11.47
CA GLU A 88 -7.75 9.81 -11.72
C GLU A 88 -8.71 10.35 -10.66
N LYS A 89 -9.75 9.60 -10.30
CA LYS A 89 -10.68 9.93 -9.20
C LYS A 89 -9.95 10.12 -7.88
N LEU A 90 -9.08 9.18 -7.51
CA LEU A 90 -8.26 9.26 -6.29
C LEU A 90 -7.36 10.50 -6.31
N GLN A 91 -6.65 10.76 -7.41
CA GLN A 91 -5.78 11.94 -7.51
C GLN A 91 -6.55 13.24 -7.37
N ALA A 92 -7.74 13.35 -7.99
CA ALA A 92 -8.61 14.52 -7.88
C ALA A 92 -9.10 14.72 -6.43
N ALA A 93 -9.48 13.64 -5.74
CA ALA A 93 -9.90 13.67 -4.36
C ALA A 93 -8.76 14.10 -3.42
N LEU A 94 -7.56 13.55 -3.60
CA LEU A 94 -6.36 13.92 -2.82
C LEU A 94 -5.99 15.40 -3.03
N LYS A 95 -6.03 15.88 -4.28
CA LYS A 95 -5.78 17.29 -4.58
C LYS A 95 -6.81 18.21 -3.90
N THR A 96 -8.09 17.84 -3.96
CA THR A 96 -9.16 18.57 -3.29
C THR A 96 -8.93 18.64 -1.78
N GLN A 97 -8.57 17.51 -1.15
CA GLN A 97 -8.27 17.45 0.28
C GLN A 97 -7.00 18.23 0.68
N LEU A 98 -5.98 18.26 -0.20
CA LEU A 98 -4.77 19.05 -0.03
C LEU A 98 -5.09 20.56 0.01
N GLU A 99 -5.94 21.02 -0.91
CA GLU A 99 -6.34 22.43 -1.06
C GLU A 99 -7.42 22.85 -0.05
N ALA A 100 -8.13 21.90 0.57
CA ALA A 100 -9.19 22.18 1.52
C ALA A 100 -8.68 23.04 2.71
N PRO A 101 -9.36 24.15 3.04
CA PRO A 101 -9.02 24.95 4.22
C PRO A 101 -9.32 24.16 5.49
N GLY A 102 -8.45 24.26 6.50
CA GLY A 102 -8.63 23.57 7.77
C GLY A 102 -7.40 23.68 8.66
N LEU A 103 -7.55 23.25 9.92
CA LEU A 103 -6.45 23.22 10.87
C LEU A 103 -5.37 22.25 10.37
N ILE A 104 -4.13 22.73 10.27
CA ILE A 104 -2.96 21.92 9.90
C ILE A 104 -2.17 21.65 11.18
N SER A 105 -2.60 20.65 11.95
CA SER A 105 -1.97 20.26 13.20
C SER A 105 -1.85 18.74 13.31
N LEU A 106 -0.72 18.27 13.82
CA LEU A 106 -0.57 16.87 14.20
C LEU A 106 -1.60 16.49 15.28
N PRO A 107 -1.95 15.20 15.45
CA PRO A 107 -2.82 14.76 16.52
C PRO A 107 -2.33 15.21 17.90
N ASP A 108 -3.24 15.61 18.78
CA ASP A 108 -2.89 16.16 20.10
C ASP A 108 -2.11 15.19 21.00
N TRP A 109 -2.25 13.88 20.76
CA TRP A 109 -1.52 12.83 21.48
C TRP A 109 -0.09 12.62 20.95
N THR A 110 0.30 13.27 19.84
CA THR A 110 1.64 13.11 19.25
C THR A 110 2.70 13.49 20.28
N PRO A 111 3.65 12.59 20.60
CA PRO A 111 4.66 12.88 21.60
C PRO A 111 5.51 14.11 21.25
N THR A 112 5.84 14.90 22.28
CA THR A 112 6.84 15.96 22.15
C THR A 112 8.17 15.36 21.74
N THR A 113 8.77 15.90 20.68
CA THR A 113 10.07 15.41 20.18
C THR A 113 11.21 16.18 20.87
N PRO A 114 12.09 15.52 21.65
CA PRO A 114 13.13 16.21 22.41
C PRO A 114 14.14 16.93 21.50
N GLN A 115 14.50 18.17 21.88
CA GLN A 115 15.45 19.02 21.14
C GLN A 115 15.07 19.27 19.67
N PHE A 116 13.80 19.05 19.30
CA PHE A 116 13.30 19.32 17.97
C PHE A 116 13.19 20.82 17.73
N LYS A 117 13.82 21.28 16.65
CA LYS A 117 13.71 22.64 16.12
C LYS A 117 12.97 22.58 14.80
N ALA A 118 11.72 23.03 14.81
CA ALA A 118 10.86 23.01 13.64
C ALA A 118 11.37 23.99 12.57
N ASN A 119 11.29 23.60 11.29
CA ASN A 119 11.64 24.43 10.13
C ASN A 119 10.47 25.32 9.66
N GLY A 120 9.56 25.69 10.57
CA GLY A 120 8.33 26.42 10.26
C GLY A 120 7.08 25.72 10.81
N ALA A 121 5.90 26.14 10.37
CA ALA A 121 4.64 25.53 10.74
C ALA A 121 4.41 24.19 9.99
N PRO A 122 3.50 23.32 10.48
CA PRO A 122 3.10 22.13 9.76
C PRO A 122 2.46 22.49 8.41
N THR A 123 2.62 21.61 7.42
CA THR A 123 2.06 21.76 6.07
C THR A 123 1.35 20.49 5.64
N LYS A 124 0.51 20.54 4.60
CA LYS A 124 -0.05 19.33 3.97
C LYS A 124 0.78 18.95 2.75
N LYS A 125 0.99 17.65 2.53
CA LYS A 125 1.59 17.11 1.29
C LYS A 125 1.00 15.75 0.94
N ILE A 126 1.02 15.37 -0.33
CA ILE A 126 0.62 14.04 -0.78
C ILE A 126 1.83 13.10 -0.69
N VAL A 127 1.69 11.96 -0.01
CA VAL A 127 2.69 10.89 0.09
C VAL A 127 1.97 9.56 -0.03
N ASP A 128 2.44 8.66 -0.88
CA ASP A 128 1.91 7.30 -1.01
C ASP A 128 0.38 7.25 -1.14
N ASN A 129 -0.19 8.12 -1.99
CA ASN A 129 -1.63 8.27 -2.23
C ASN A 129 -2.46 8.72 -1.00
N GLU A 130 -1.84 9.40 -0.03
CA GLU A 130 -2.52 9.97 1.13
C GLU A 130 -2.09 11.43 1.33
N VAL A 131 -3.03 12.31 1.72
CA VAL A 131 -2.66 13.65 2.19
C VAL A 131 -2.20 13.53 3.63
N ARG A 132 -0.98 13.94 3.92
CA ARG A 132 -0.40 13.93 5.26
C ARG A 132 -0.13 15.34 5.74
N ILE A 133 -0.39 15.59 7.01
CA ILE A 133 0.16 16.73 7.74
C ILE A 133 1.61 16.42 8.05
N VAL A 134 2.51 17.37 7.81
CA VAL A 134 3.95 17.20 7.91
C VAL A 134 4.59 18.38 8.60
N GLN A 135 5.40 18.08 9.60
CA GLN A 135 6.26 19.01 10.30
C GLN A 135 7.70 18.55 10.16
N THR A 136 8.51 19.34 9.45
CA THR A 136 9.95 19.09 9.33
C THR A 136 10.74 19.90 10.34
N GLY A 137 11.95 19.45 10.65
CA GLY A 137 12.87 20.16 11.52
C GLY A 137 14.17 19.39 11.74
N VAL A 138 14.92 19.81 12.74
CA VAL A 138 16.22 19.23 13.07
C VAL A 138 16.36 18.96 14.56
N SER A 139 17.26 18.06 14.93
CA SER A 139 17.69 17.83 16.32
C SER A 139 19.17 17.49 16.41
N SER A 140 19.78 17.83 17.54
CA SER A 140 21.13 17.37 17.93
C SER A 140 21.16 15.92 18.40
N LEU A 141 20.01 15.34 18.78
CA LEU A 141 19.90 13.94 19.18
C LEU A 141 19.99 13.00 17.98
N THR A 142 20.58 11.83 18.19
CA THR A 142 20.63 10.77 17.18
C THR A 142 19.22 10.28 16.81
N PRO A 143 19.02 9.71 15.60
CA PRO A 143 17.75 9.08 15.24
C PRO A 143 17.25 8.07 16.29
N LYS A 144 18.18 7.32 16.89
CA LYS A 144 17.88 6.35 17.94
C LYS A 144 17.35 7.00 19.22
N GLU A 145 18.02 8.03 19.73
CA GLU A 145 17.60 8.72 20.96
C GLU A 145 16.22 9.39 20.80
N LEU A 146 15.93 9.94 19.61
CA LEU A 146 14.61 10.50 19.31
C LEU A 146 13.50 9.45 19.36
N ALA A 147 13.76 8.30 18.74
CA ALA A 147 12.84 7.18 18.75
C ALA A 147 12.68 6.56 20.15
N ASP A 148 13.76 6.46 20.94
CA ASP A 148 13.69 5.99 22.33
C ASP A 148 12.76 6.90 23.16
N GLY A 149 12.78 8.22 22.94
CA GLY A 149 11.86 9.17 23.58
C GLY A 149 10.40 8.99 23.16
N TRP A 150 10.14 8.78 21.86
CA TRP A 150 8.80 8.49 21.34
C TRP A 150 8.23 7.17 21.87
N GLU A 151 9.07 6.14 21.92
CA GLU A 151 8.70 4.82 22.44
C GLU A 151 8.35 4.88 23.92
N ALA A 152 9.16 5.58 24.73
CA ALA A 152 8.88 5.78 26.14
C ALA A 152 7.54 6.52 26.36
N ALA A 153 7.26 7.55 25.56
CA ALA A 153 5.99 8.27 25.62
C ALA A 153 4.79 7.37 25.25
N ALA A 154 4.93 6.55 24.21
CA ALA A 154 3.88 5.62 23.79
C ALA A 154 3.59 4.55 24.86
N VAL A 155 4.63 3.99 25.47
CA VAL A 155 4.51 3.04 26.59
C VAL A 155 3.82 3.69 27.80
N ALA A 156 4.19 4.93 28.11
CA ALA A 156 3.58 5.68 29.21
C ALA A 156 2.08 5.98 28.97
N ALA A 157 1.70 6.27 27.73
CA ALA A 157 0.32 6.56 27.34
C ALA A 157 -0.60 5.33 27.47
N LYS A 158 -0.07 4.10 27.36
CA LYS A 158 -0.77 2.79 27.49
C LYS A 158 -1.91 2.55 26.49
N ASN A 159 -2.28 3.52 25.67
CA ASN A 159 -3.36 3.47 24.69
C ASN A 159 -2.86 3.57 23.23
N LEU A 160 -1.54 3.58 23.02
CA LEU A 160 -0.92 3.62 21.70
C LEU A 160 -0.32 2.25 21.33
N ASN A 161 -0.43 1.90 20.05
CA ASN A 161 0.44 0.93 19.41
C ASN A 161 1.71 1.64 18.95
N HIS A 162 2.83 0.93 18.93
CA HIS A 162 4.09 1.46 18.44
C HIS A 162 4.83 0.43 17.60
N GLY A 163 5.54 0.90 16.58
CA GLY A 163 6.39 0.10 15.71
C GLY A 163 7.61 0.89 15.31
N ARG A 164 8.78 0.24 15.26
CA ARG A 164 10.05 0.92 15.03
C ARG A 164 10.92 0.16 14.06
N ASN A 165 11.49 0.88 13.10
CA ASN A 165 12.51 0.39 12.19
C ASN A 165 13.77 1.25 12.33
N ASN A 166 14.88 0.61 12.72
CA ASN A 166 16.20 1.23 12.69
C ASN A 166 16.92 0.71 11.44
N ILE A 167 17.42 1.63 10.62
CA ILE A 167 18.03 1.35 9.33
C ILE A 167 19.39 2.04 9.30
N GLU A 168 20.42 1.29 8.93
CA GLU A 168 21.75 1.82 8.66
C GLU A 168 22.18 1.39 7.26
N VAL A 169 22.46 2.36 6.40
CA VAL A 169 22.94 2.13 5.03
C VAL A 169 24.10 3.06 4.76
N ASN A 170 25.28 2.51 4.46
CA ASN A 170 26.50 3.29 4.19
C ASN A 170 26.83 4.30 5.31
N GLY A 171 26.59 3.92 6.58
CA GLY A 171 26.80 4.78 7.75
C GLY A 171 25.75 5.89 7.95
N LYS A 172 24.76 6.01 7.07
CA LYS A 172 23.60 6.88 7.29
C LYS A 172 22.65 6.19 8.24
N LEU A 173 22.38 6.82 9.37
CA LEU A 173 21.45 6.32 10.37
C LEU A 173 20.06 6.85 10.06
N THR A 174 19.09 5.97 9.94
CA THR A 174 17.67 6.32 9.79
C THR A 174 16.84 5.55 10.81
N THR A 175 15.91 6.23 11.45
CA THR A 175 14.92 5.59 12.32
C THR A 175 13.54 6.05 11.92
N ILE A 176 12.64 5.09 11.76
CA ILE A 176 11.23 5.32 11.50
C ILE A 176 10.44 4.75 12.66
N MET A 177 9.70 5.59 13.36
CA MET A 177 8.79 5.23 14.44
C MET A 177 7.35 5.49 13.97
N PHE A 178 6.48 4.52 14.17
CA PHE A 178 5.05 4.59 13.89
C PHE A 178 4.31 4.46 15.21
N LEU A 179 3.39 5.38 15.47
CA LEU A 179 2.46 5.33 16.60
C LEU A 179 1.04 5.34 16.05
N SER A 180 0.15 4.59 16.67
CA SER A 180 -1.28 4.66 16.35
C SER A 180 -2.16 4.48 17.57
N THR A 181 -3.36 5.06 17.55
CA THR A 181 -4.37 4.81 18.58
C THR A 181 -4.86 3.36 18.53
N ARG A 182 -5.26 2.81 19.69
CA ARG A 182 -5.85 1.47 19.78
C ARG A 182 -7.36 1.42 19.55
N THR A 183 -7.98 2.58 19.36
CA THR A 183 -9.42 2.76 19.25
C THR A 183 -9.77 3.43 17.94
N ASP A 184 -10.96 3.11 17.42
CA ASP A 184 -11.50 3.74 16.23
C ASP A 184 -12.04 5.16 16.53
N PRO A 185 -11.88 6.12 15.59
CA PRO A 185 -11.08 5.99 14.37
C PRO A 185 -9.58 5.92 14.69
N VAL A 186 -8.87 5.01 14.02
CA VAL A 186 -7.41 4.90 14.16
C VAL A 186 -6.77 6.19 13.66
N GLN A 187 -5.97 6.82 14.50
CA GLN A 187 -5.12 7.94 14.15
C GLN A 187 -3.67 7.50 14.23
N GLU A 188 -2.83 8.04 13.35
CA GLU A 188 -1.43 7.66 13.25
C GLU A 188 -0.49 8.85 13.30
N ALA A 189 0.69 8.67 13.84
CA ALA A 189 1.80 9.61 13.80
C ALA A 189 3.09 8.86 13.48
N LYS A 190 3.84 9.35 12.51
CA LYS A 190 5.12 8.80 12.07
C LYS A 190 6.22 9.80 12.34
N LEU A 191 7.28 9.38 13.01
CA LEU A 191 8.55 10.09 13.09
C LEU A 191 9.55 9.39 12.18
N GLU A 192 10.11 10.13 11.24
CA GLU A 192 11.25 9.71 10.43
C GLU A 192 12.43 10.62 10.74
N ALA A 193 13.50 10.04 11.26
CA ALA A 193 14.70 10.75 11.66
C ALA A 193 15.90 10.18 10.91
N SER A 194 16.67 11.02 10.22
CA SER A 194 17.86 10.59 9.48
C SER A 194 19.07 11.46 9.76
N ARG A 195 20.24 10.83 9.85
CA ARG A 195 21.53 11.50 10.09
C ARG A 195 22.57 10.93 9.14
N GLU A 196 23.18 11.82 8.38
CA GLU A 196 24.26 11.48 7.46
C GLU A 196 25.50 10.95 8.20
N PRO A 197 26.35 10.14 7.54
CA PRO A 197 27.58 9.62 8.14
C PRO A 197 28.47 10.74 8.67
N GLY A 198 28.92 10.64 9.92
CA GLY A 198 29.73 11.68 10.57
C GLY A 198 28.98 13.01 10.86
N GLY A 199 27.69 13.08 10.53
CA GLY A 199 26.83 14.22 10.80
C GLY A 199 26.55 14.39 12.29
N LYS A 200 26.38 15.65 12.71
CA LYS A 200 26.01 16.00 14.10
C LYS A 200 24.54 16.39 14.26
N ILE A 201 23.85 16.60 13.14
CA ILE A 201 22.47 17.05 13.09
C ILE A 201 21.63 15.96 12.44
N THR A 202 20.50 15.66 13.06
CA THR A 202 19.49 14.74 12.55
C THR A 202 18.39 15.56 11.89
N GLN A 203 18.07 15.22 10.64
CA GLN A 203 16.88 15.70 9.94
C GLN A 203 15.68 14.90 10.42
N ILE A 204 14.57 15.59 10.72
CA ILE A 204 13.37 14.99 11.27
C ILE A 204 12.17 15.38 10.41
N GLU A 205 11.34 14.41 10.10
CA GLU A 205 10.00 14.58 9.60
C GLU A 205 9.01 13.90 10.55
N ILE A 206 8.04 14.66 11.04
CA ILE A 206 6.89 14.12 11.77
C ILE A 206 5.68 14.24 10.85
N SER A 207 4.92 13.16 10.66
CA SER A 207 3.76 13.18 9.80
C SER A 207 2.58 12.40 10.35
N SER A 208 1.37 12.80 9.95
CA SER A 208 0.12 12.11 10.27
C SER A 208 -0.80 12.15 9.04
N PRO A 209 -1.39 11.02 8.62
CA PRO A 209 -2.34 11.01 7.51
C PRO A 209 -3.63 11.74 7.89
N LEU A 210 -4.20 12.48 6.96
CA LEU A 210 -5.59 12.92 7.05
C LEU A 210 -6.51 11.71 6.81
N PRO A 211 -7.78 11.77 7.28
CA PRO A 211 -8.77 10.75 6.94
C PRO A 211 -8.81 10.53 5.43
N LYS A 212 -8.90 9.27 4.99
CA LYS A 212 -8.98 8.97 3.57
C LYS A 212 -10.17 9.72 2.95
N PRO A 213 -9.99 10.36 1.77
CA PRO A 213 -11.10 11.03 1.13
C PRO A 213 -12.19 10.00 0.80
N ASP A 214 -13.45 10.40 0.95
CA ASP A 214 -14.58 9.63 0.44
C ASP A 214 -14.62 9.79 -1.08
N ILE A 215 -14.39 8.70 -1.81
CA ILE A 215 -14.31 8.70 -3.27
C ILE A 215 -15.64 8.20 -3.88
N GLY A 216 -16.60 7.79 -3.05
CA GLY A 216 -17.85 7.17 -3.48
C GLY A 216 -17.63 5.81 -4.15
N SER A 217 -18.45 4.84 -3.82
CA SER A 217 -18.63 3.64 -4.64
C SER A 217 -19.82 3.95 -5.56
N GLU A 218 -19.59 4.17 -6.86
CA GLU A 218 -20.69 4.20 -7.83
C GLU A 218 -21.19 2.78 -8.12
#